data_AF-A0AAE3IHI3-F1
#
_entry.id   AF-A0AAE3IHI3-F1
#
_cell.length_a   1.000
_cell.length_b   1.000
_cell.length_c   1.000
_cell.angle_alpha   90.00
_cell.angle_beta   90.00
_cell.angle_gamma   90.00
#
_symmetry.space_group_name_H-M   'P 1'
#
loop_
_entity.id
_entity.type
_entity.pdbx_description
1 polymer ?
#
loop_
_entity_poly.entity_id
_entity_poly.type
_entity_poly.pdbx_seq_one_letter_code
_entity_poly.pdbx_strand_id
1 'polypeptide(L)'
;MSQVNSTSAGRSRIANAVEFFGPQWFGSTMGTGALGVALGLLATRWGVEALVPFAQFFVALTAVMTVTYTVPWLARMWLYPGRVWNDLTHPIRSQFFPTMPITLIVLGLGVAQTMGDIVPASVLEPLLTGLFVAGSAGIFGFGLVVVTIMFTNDEIGTEHGVFAWYIPPVSHLVIPLLGFELVAGHLAGTTTGRLVFLVSMIALGIGTFMFLFFGSIVLHRYAYESLPREKLAPTFVIGLAPTAVLTIAIAKLAHALEAGVGFDLAVEPLVPGLKLLALVMWGFSAWWFVLTAALVTHYVTRKTHPFFFTWWAYTFPLGAFAISAGSLGGFLGVGAFTLVLAAVTSLLVIVWLATAALTTRMVLRGHAFTPE
;
A
#
# COMPACT_ATOMS: atom_id res chain seq x y z
N MET A 1 -32.65 -27.36 10.47
CA MET A 1 -33.22 -26.42 11.46
C MET A 1 -32.68 -26.79 12.83
N SER A 2 -31.57 -26.20 13.26
CA SER A 2 -31.24 -26.05 14.68
C SER A 2 -30.11 -25.03 14.81
N GLN A 3 -30.36 -24.06 15.70
CA GLN A 3 -29.43 -23.06 16.25
C GLN A 3 -28.91 -21.98 15.29
N VAL A 4 -29.83 -21.13 14.84
CA VAL A 4 -29.50 -19.71 14.66
C VAL A 4 -29.24 -19.14 16.06
N ASN A 5 -27.98 -18.94 16.40
CA ASN A 5 -27.54 -18.30 17.63
C ASN A 5 -28.29 -16.98 17.85
N SER A 6 -29.14 -16.98 18.86
CA SER A 6 -30.00 -15.86 19.29
C SER A 6 -29.25 -14.76 20.06
N THR A 7 -27.92 -14.71 19.99
CA THR A 7 -27.10 -13.75 20.76
C THR A 7 -26.85 -12.43 20.02
N SER A 8 -27.22 -12.29 18.75
CA SER A 8 -27.02 -11.04 17.98
C SER A 8 -28.18 -10.03 18.08
N ALA A 9 -29.32 -10.41 18.65
CA ALA A 9 -30.57 -9.65 18.54
C ALA A 9 -30.66 -8.37 19.40
N GLY A 10 -29.66 -8.07 20.25
CA GLY A 10 -29.73 -6.93 21.19
C GLY A 10 -28.53 -5.98 21.22
N ARG A 11 -27.50 -6.19 20.38
CA ARG A 11 -26.30 -5.33 20.39
C ARG A 11 -26.43 -4.14 19.44
N SER A 12 -26.02 -2.96 19.90
CA SER A 12 -25.94 -1.76 19.07
C SER A 12 -25.05 -2.00 17.84
N ARG A 13 -25.46 -1.51 16.67
CA ARG A 13 -24.65 -1.55 15.44
C ARG A 13 -23.26 -0.97 15.64
N ILE A 14 -23.13 0.05 16.50
CA ILE A 14 -21.85 0.69 16.82
C ILE A 14 -20.94 -0.27 17.60
N ALA A 15 -21.48 -1.03 18.56
CA ALA A 15 -20.70 -1.99 19.32
C ALA A 15 -20.15 -3.11 18.42
N ASN A 16 -20.97 -3.62 17.49
CA ASN A 16 -20.52 -4.60 16.50
C ASN A 16 -19.47 -4.00 15.55
N ALA A 17 -19.68 -2.76 15.09
CA ALA A 17 -18.72 -2.06 14.26
C ALA A 17 -17.35 -1.99 14.94
N VAL A 18 -17.29 -1.62 16.21
CA VAL A 18 -16.03 -1.58 16.99
C VAL A 18 -15.46 -2.99 17.20
N GLU A 19 -16.25 -3.97 17.65
CA GLU A 19 -15.75 -5.32 17.96
C GLU A 19 -15.14 -6.04 16.74
N PHE A 20 -15.75 -5.85 15.57
CA PHE A 20 -15.36 -6.54 14.33
C PHE A 20 -14.65 -5.64 13.32
N PHE A 21 -14.18 -4.45 13.74
CA PHE A 21 -13.37 -3.57 12.90
C PHE A 21 -11.97 -4.17 12.67
N GLY A 22 -11.82 -4.91 11.57
CA GLY A 22 -10.57 -5.59 11.24
C GLY A 22 -9.47 -4.67 10.66
N PRO A 23 -8.20 -5.06 10.75
CA PRO A 23 -7.08 -4.27 10.22
C PRO A 23 -7.14 -4.06 8.69
N GLN A 24 -7.79 -4.97 7.95
CA GLN A 24 -7.93 -4.90 6.50
C GLN A 24 -8.61 -3.63 5.99
N TRP A 25 -9.40 -2.93 6.82
CA TRP A 25 -10.07 -1.69 6.42
C TRP A 25 -9.08 -0.59 6.02
N PHE A 26 -7.90 -0.54 6.62
CA PHE A 26 -6.83 0.39 6.24
C PHE A 26 -6.20 0.06 4.88
N GLY A 27 -6.44 -1.15 4.32
CA GLY A 27 -6.13 -1.44 2.93
C GLY A 27 -6.89 -0.51 1.97
N SER A 28 -8.12 -0.12 2.31
CA SER A 28 -8.91 0.82 1.50
C SER A 28 -8.40 2.25 1.56
N THR A 29 -7.88 2.70 2.71
CA THR A 29 -7.29 4.04 2.86
C THR A 29 -5.98 4.16 2.10
N MET A 30 -5.12 3.15 2.23
CA MET A 30 -3.88 3.02 1.49
C MET A 30 -4.11 3.06 -0.03
N GLY A 31 -5.09 2.29 -0.53
CA GLY A 31 -5.47 2.28 -1.94
C GLY A 31 -6.03 3.60 -2.45
N THR A 32 -6.85 4.27 -1.65
CA THR A 32 -7.41 5.59 -1.96
C THR A 32 -6.30 6.64 -2.05
N GLY A 33 -5.31 6.58 -1.17
CA GLY A 33 -4.15 7.48 -1.21
C GLY A 33 -3.31 7.27 -2.47
N ALA A 34 -3.08 6.01 -2.86
CA ALA A 34 -2.35 5.70 -4.09
C ALA A 34 -3.09 6.21 -5.34
N LEU A 35 -4.42 6.18 -5.36
CA LEU A 35 -5.22 6.79 -6.43
C LEU A 35 -5.03 8.32 -6.47
N GLY A 36 -5.04 9.00 -5.32
CA GLY A 36 -4.77 10.44 -5.25
C GLY A 36 -3.38 10.81 -5.80
N VAL A 37 -2.34 10.07 -5.41
CA VAL A 37 -0.96 10.24 -5.92
C VAL A 37 -0.89 9.98 -7.44
N ALA A 38 -1.53 8.90 -7.93
CA ALA A 38 -1.55 8.58 -9.36
C ALA A 38 -2.25 9.66 -10.20
N LEU A 39 -3.38 10.18 -9.73
CA LEU A 39 -4.10 11.28 -10.37
C LEU A 39 -3.28 12.57 -10.38
N GLY A 40 -2.62 12.90 -9.27
CA GLY A 40 -1.71 14.05 -9.19
C GLY A 40 -0.55 13.92 -10.17
N LEU A 41 0.04 12.72 -10.28
CA LEU A 41 1.14 12.49 -11.21
C LEU A 41 0.67 12.56 -12.66
N LEU A 42 -0.53 12.05 -12.95
CA LEU A 42 -1.14 12.12 -14.27
C LEU A 42 -1.44 13.58 -14.66
N ALA A 43 -1.93 14.40 -13.73
CA ALA A 43 -2.17 15.83 -13.95
C ALA A 43 -0.88 16.53 -14.41
N THR A 44 0.23 16.31 -13.70
CA THR A 44 1.53 16.92 -14.03
C THR A 44 2.15 16.36 -15.31
N ARG A 45 2.15 15.03 -15.50
CA ARG A 45 2.84 14.39 -16.63
C ARG A 45 2.10 14.54 -17.95
N TRP A 46 0.77 14.58 -17.92
CA TRP A 46 -0.07 14.77 -19.09
C TRP A 46 -0.41 16.24 -19.35
N GLY A 47 -0.22 17.12 -18.36
CA GLY A 47 -0.55 18.54 -18.46
C GLY A 47 -2.05 18.83 -18.38
N VAL A 48 -2.80 18.03 -17.60
CA VAL A 48 -4.26 18.18 -17.42
C VAL A 48 -4.54 18.73 -16.03
N GLU A 49 -4.52 20.05 -15.89
CA GLU A 49 -4.76 20.75 -14.61
C GLU A 49 -6.13 20.42 -13.99
N ALA A 50 -7.13 20.12 -14.83
CA ALA A 50 -8.46 19.70 -14.37
C ALA A 50 -8.46 18.43 -13.51
N LEU A 51 -7.38 17.63 -13.51
CA LEU A 51 -7.23 16.46 -12.64
C LEU A 51 -6.72 16.81 -11.23
N VAL A 52 -6.14 17.99 -11.02
CA VAL A 52 -5.58 18.40 -9.71
C VAL A 52 -6.64 18.39 -8.60
N PRO A 53 -7.84 18.98 -8.78
CA PRO A 53 -8.87 18.94 -7.74
C PRO A 53 -9.32 17.52 -7.39
N PHE A 54 -9.33 16.60 -8.36
CA PHE A 54 -9.65 15.19 -8.09
C PHE A 54 -8.54 14.50 -7.30
N ALA A 55 -7.28 14.76 -7.64
CA ALA A 55 -6.14 14.26 -6.87
C ALA A 55 -6.21 14.74 -5.41
N GLN A 56 -6.43 16.04 -5.22
CA GLN A 56 -6.60 16.66 -3.90
C GLN A 56 -7.78 16.06 -3.14
N PHE A 57 -8.93 15.86 -3.81
CA PHE A 57 -10.10 15.19 -3.21
C PHE A 57 -9.74 13.81 -2.67
N PHE A 58 -9.06 12.97 -3.45
CA PHE A 58 -8.70 11.62 -3.01
C PHE A 58 -7.64 11.62 -1.89
N VAL A 59 -6.70 12.57 -1.90
CA VAL A 59 -5.74 12.75 -0.80
C VAL A 59 -6.46 13.19 0.50
N ALA A 60 -7.38 14.14 0.40
CA ALA A 60 -8.20 14.58 1.53
C ALA A 60 -9.11 13.44 2.04
N LEU A 61 -9.71 12.67 1.12
CA LEU A 61 -10.51 11.49 1.45
C LEU A 61 -9.68 10.45 2.21
N THR A 62 -8.44 10.21 1.81
CA THR A 62 -7.52 9.33 2.54
C THR A 62 -7.28 9.81 3.96
N ALA A 63 -7.04 11.11 4.16
CA ALA A 63 -6.88 11.68 5.50
C ALA A 63 -8.15 11.47 6.35
N VAL A 64 -9.33 11.79 5.80
CA VAL A 64 -10.62 11.63 6.48
C VAL A 64 -10.88 10.16 6.84
N MET A 65 -10.69 9.24 5.90
CA MET A 65 -10.88 7.81 6.16
C MET A 65 -9.88 7.29 7.20
N THR A 66 -8.62 7.73 7.15
CA THR A 66 -7.59 7.34 8.12
C THR A 66 -8.03 7.71 9.52
N VAL A 67 -8.39 8.98 9.74
CA VAL A 67 -8.87 9.46 11.05
C VAL A 67 -10.13 8.71 11.48
N THR A 68 -11.09 8.55 10.56
CA THR A 68 -12.36 7.88 10.85
C THR A 68 -12.18 6.41 11.25
N TYR A 69 -11.22 5.71 10.63
CA TYR A 69 -10.94 4.29 10.91
C TYR A 69 -10.06 4.10 12.14
N THR A 70 -9.20 5.07 12.46
CA THR A 70 -8.42 5.05 13.71
C THR A 70 -9.32 5.06 14.94
N VAL A 71 -10.44 5.78 14.94
CA VAL A 71 -11.36 5.85 16.09
C VAL A 71 -11.89 4.47 16.54
N PRO A 72 -12.61 3.68 15.70
CA PRO A 72 -13.09 2.36 16.09
C PRO A 72 -11.94 1.38 16.32
N TRP A 73 -10.81 1.51 15.62
CA TRP A 73 -9.63 0.68 15.85
C TRP A 73 -9.04 0.88 17.25
N LEU A 74 -8.82 2.13 17.66
CA LEU A 74 -8.35 2.46 19.00
C LEU A 74 -9.34 1.94 20.05
N ALA A 75 -10.64 2.20 19.88
CA ALA A 75 -11.67 1.68 20.78
C ALA A 75 -11.63 0.15 20.87
N ARG A 76 -11.42 -0.55 19.76
CA ARG A 76 -11.32 -2.01 19.70
C ARG A 76 -10.13 -2.55 20.48
N MET A 77 -8.98 -1.88 20.43
CA MET A 77 -7.80 -2.29 21.20
C MET A 77 -8.04 -2.27 22.71
N TRP A 78 -8.79 -1.29 23.20
CA TRP A 78 -9.11 -1.17 24.63
C TRP A 78 -10.27 -2.07 25.06
N LEU A 79 -11.33 -2.15 24.26
CA LEU A 79 -12.56 -2.85 24.63
C LEU A 79 -12.52 -4.35 24.30
N TYR A 80 -11.75 -4.75 23.29
CA TYR A 80 -11.69 -6.13 22.78
C TYR A 80 -10.25 -6.60 22.49
N PRO A 81 -9.29 -6.48 23.44
CA PRO A 81 -7.89 -6.82 23.21
C PRO A 81 -7.70 -8.28 22.76
N GLY A 82 -8.49 -9.21 23.29
CA GLY A 82 -8.45 -10.62 22.86
C GLY A 82 -8.82 -10.82 21.39
N ARG A 83 -9.75 -10.00 20.84
CA ARG A 83 -10.08 -10.04 19.40
C ARG A 83 -8.93 -9.52 18.55
N VAL A 84 -8.26 -8.46 19.01
CA VAL A 84 -7.07 -7.91 18.32
C VAL A 84 -5.94 -8.93 18.33
N TRP A 85 -5.72 -9.60 19.45
CA TRP A 85 -4.73 -10.68 19.54
C TRP A 85 -5.06 -11.83 18.57
N ASN A 86 -6.32 -12.27 18.51
CA ASN A 86 -6.76 -13.29 17.56
C ASN A 86 -6.58 -12.87 16.10
N ASP A 87 -6.68 -11.58 15.79
CA ASP A 87 -6.39 -11.09 14.43
C ASP A 87 -4.89 -11.07 14.17
N LEU A 88 -4.08 -10.70 15.17
CA LEU A 88 -2.63 -10.60 15.07
C LEU A 88 -1.94 -11.97 14.94
N THR A 89 -2.51 -13.03 15.52
CA THR A 89 -2.00 -14.40 15.39
C THR A 89 -2.58 -15.17 14.19
N HIS A 90 -3.61 -14.64 13.54
CA HIS A 90 -4.25 -15.32 12.41
C HIS A 90 -3.42 -15.19 11.11
N PRO A 91 -3.14 -16.29 10.38
CA PRO A 91 -2.16 -16.33 9.27
C PRO A 91 -2.43 -15.35 8.12
N ILE A 92 -3.70 -15.02 7.87
CA ILE A 92 -4.11 -14.07 6.82
C ILE A 92 -4.41 -12.65 7.34
N ARG A 93 -5.16 -12.51 8.45
CA ARG A 93 -5.65 -11.20 8.93
C ARG A 93 -4.52 -10.35 9.52
N SER A 94 -3.54 -10.99 10.17
CA SER A 94 -2.37 -10.31 10.75
C SER A 94 -1.59 -9.51 9.71
N GLN A 95 -1.59 -9.99 8.47
CA GLN A 95 -0.88 -9.42 7.34
C GLN A 95 -1.36 -8.02 6.98
N PHE A 96 -2.59 -7.64 7.38
CA PHE A 96 -3.16 -6.35 7.05
C PHE A 96 -2.90 -5.26 8.11
N PHE A 97 -2.37 -5.58 9.29
CA PHE A 97 -2.02 -4.56 10.30
C PHE A 97 -1.10 -3.45 9.76
N PRO A 98 -0.03 -3.77 9.00
CA PRO A 98 0.85 -2.75 8.41
C PRO A 98 0.15 -1.80 7.43
N THR A 99 -1.06 -2.11 6.92
CA THR A 99 -1.79 -1.15 6.07
C THR A 99 -2.13 0.15 6.79
N MET A 100 -2.20 0.13 8.13
CA MET A 100 -2.37 1.32 8.97
C MET A 100 -1.20 2.31 8.79
N PRO A 101 0.05 1.97 9.16
CA PRO A 101 1.17 2.90 9.00
C PRO A 101 1.57 3.14 7.54
N ILE A 102 1.34 2.19 6.63
CA ILE A 102 1.57 2.44 5.18
C ILE A 102 0.67 3.58 4.69
N THR A 103 -0.57 3.65 5.16
CA THR A 103 -1.49 4.75 4.81
C THR A 103 -0.90 6.11 5.15
N LEU A 104 -0.16 6.25 6.26
CA LEU A 104 0.47 7.51 6.66
C LEU A 104 1.57 7.94 5.67
N ILE A 105 2.39 7.00 5.21
CA ILE A 105 3.42 7.26 4.20
C ILE A 105 2.80 7.66 2.86
N VAL A 106 1.77 6.94 2.42
CA VAL A 106 1.07 7.23 1.15
C VAL A 106 0.32 8.57 1.23
N LEU A 107 -0.29 8.88 2.38
CA LEU A 107 -0.92 10.18 2.62
C LEU A 107 0.12 11.31 2.54
N GLY A 108 1.27 11.16 3.19
CA GLY A 108 2.35 12.14 3.12
C GLY A 108 2.82 12.37 1.69
N LEU A 109 2.98 11.31 0.90
CA LEU A 109 3.34 11.44 -0.51
C LEU A 109 2.27 12.22 -1.31
N GLY A 110 0.99 11.94 -1.07
CA GLY A 110 -0.12 12.67 -1.70
C GLY A 110 -0.17 14.14 -1.31
N VAL A 111 0.05 14.45 -0.02
CA VAL A 111 0.10 15.81 0.50
C VAL A 111 1.27 16.57 -0.12
N ALA A 112 2.48 16.00 -0.10
CA ALA A 112 3.68 16.61 -0.68
C ALA A 112 3.48 16.98 -2.16
N GLN A 113 2.81 16.11 -2.91
CA GLN A 113 2.63 16.29 -4.35
C GLN A 113 1.48 17.24 -4.73
N THR A 114 0.39 17.28 -3.96
CA THR A 114 -0.88 17.90 -4.42
C THR A 114 -1.40 19.03 -3.54
N MET A 115 -0.89 19.18 -2.31
CA MET A 115 -1.46 20.08 -1.31
C MET A 115 -0.59 21.31 -1.00
N GLY A 116 0.51 21.53 -1.72
CA GLY A 116 1.43 22.66 -1.46
C GLY A 116 0.77 24.05 -1.55
N ASP A 117 -0.24 24.21 -2.40
CA ASP A 117 -0.99 25.48 -2.53
C ASP A 117 -2.07 25.66 -1.45
N ILE A 118 -2.43 24.59 -0.73
CA ILE A 118 -3.50 24.57 0.27
C ILE A 118 -2.93 24.58 1.70
N VAL A 119 -1.88 23.79 1.93
CA VAL A 119 -1.22 23.65 3.22
C VAL A 119 -0.08 24.66 3.30
N PRO A 120 -0.06 25.56 4.30
CA PRO A 120 1.02 26.53 4.45
C PRO A 120 2.38 25.85 4.54
N ALA A 121 3.41 26.46 3.93
CA ALA A 121 4.78 25.92 3.94
C ALA A 121 5.33 25.67 5.36
N SER A 122 4.93 26.50 6.34
CA SER A 122 5.30 26.34 7.76
C SER A 122 4.70 25.11 8.44
N VAL A 123 3.64 24.54 7.87
CA VAL A 123 2.96 23.33 8.37
C VAL A 123 3.31 22.10 7.53
N LEU A 124 3.61 22.29 6.24
CA LEU A 124 3.83 21.21 5.29
C LEU A 124 5.00 20.31 5.70
N GLU A 125 6.20 20.87 5.91
CA GLU A 125 7.37 20.06 6.30
C GLU A 125 7.15 19.31 7.64
N PRO A 126 6.72 19.96 8.74
CA PRO A 126 6.47 19.26 9.99
C PRO A 126 5.41 18.15 9.88
N LEU A 127 4.35 18.38 9.09
CA LEU A 127 3.31 17.38 8.83
C LEU A 127 3.89 16.16 8.10
N LEU A 128 4.63 16.38 7.01
CA LEU A 128 5.24 15.31 6.22
C LEU A 128 6.25 14.53 7.06
N THR A 129 7.09 15.22 7.83
CA THR A 129 8.04 14.59 8.77
C THR A 129 7.32 13.78 9.83
N GLY A 130 6.23 14.29 10.41
CA GLY A 130 5.40 13.56 11.39
C GLY A 130 4.77 12.29 10.80
N LEU A 131 4.21 12.37 9.59
CA LEU A 131 3.67 11.22 8.86
C LEU A 131 4.74 10.19 8.53
N PHE A 132 5.94 10.65 8.12
CA PHE A 132 7.08 9.78 7.87
C PHE A 132 7.52 9.03 9.12
N VAL A 133 7.69 9.73 10.26
CA VAL A 133 8.14 9.10 11.52
C VAL A 133 7.10 8.09 12.01
N ALA A 134 5.82 8.48 12.09
CA ALA A 134 4.76 7.59 12.56
C ALA A 134 4.56 6.39 11.63
N GLY A 135 4.55 6.62 10.32
CA GLY A 135 4.45 5.55 9.32
C GLY A 135 5.64 4.60 9.34
N SER A 136 6.87 5.13 9.44
CA SER A 136 8.07 4.30 9.51
C SER A 136 8.09 3.47 10.78
N ALA A 137 7.86 4.08 11.95
CA ALA A 137 7.84 3.37 13.23
C ALA A 137 6.79 2.26 13.25
N GLY A 138 5.59 2.51 12.71
CA GLY A 138 4.55 1.49 12.60
C GLY A 138 4.91 0.37 11.61
N ILE A 139 5.50 0.67 10.46
CA ILE A 139 5.93 -0.34 9.47
C ILE A 139 7.02 -1.24 10.08
N PHE A 140 8.05 -0.67 10.71
CA PHE A 140 9.07 -1.43 11.41
C PHE A 140 8.48 -2.29 12.54
N GLY A 141 7.62 -1.68 13.37
CA GLY A 141 6.98 -2.37 14.49
C GLY A 141 6.11 -3.55 14.06
N PHE A 142 5.15 -3.32 13.16
CA PHE A 142 4.27 -4.40 12.68
C PHE A 142 5.02 -5.41 11.80
N GLY A 143 5.99 -4.96 11.00
CA GLY A 143 6.83 -5.86 10.22
C GLY A 143 7.55 -6.86 11.12
N LEU A 144 8.21 -6.39 12.18
CA LEU A 144 8.89 -7.26 13.14
C LEU A 144 7.89 -8.16 13.88
N VAL A 145 6.84 -7.58 14.47
CA VAL A 145 5.85 -8.32 15.28
C VAL A 145 5.17 -9.43 14.46
N VAL A 146 4.66 -9.11 13.28
CA VAL A 146 3.92 -10.09 12.46
C VAL A 146 4.85 -11.18 11.94
N VAL A 147 6.06 -10.83 11.47
CA VAL A 147 7.03 -11.84 11.02
C VAL A 147 7.48 -12.74 12.16
N THR A 148 7.74 -12.20 13.35
CA THR A 148 8.08 -13.00 14.53
C THR A 148 6.96 -13.99 14.84
N ILE A 149 5.71 -13.52 14.91
CA ILE A 149 4.56 -14.40 15.16
C ILE A 149 4.46 -15.48 14.09
N MET A 150 4.66 -15.14 12.82
CA MET A 150 4.62 -16.12 11.74
C MET A 150 5.70 -17.20 11.88
N PHE A 151 6.94 -16.80 12.20
CA PHE A 151 8.07 -17.72 12.30
C PHE A 151 8.01 -18.63 13.53
N THR A 152 7.31 -18.20 14.58
CA THR A 152 7.15 -19.00 15.81
C THR A 152 5.81 -19.76 15.86
N ASN A 153 5.00 -19.72 14.80
CA ASN A 153 3.69 -20.37 14.79
C ASN A 153 3.75 -21.68 13.99
N ASP A 154 3.73 -22.79 14.72
CA ASP A 154 3.77 -24.16 14.15
C ASP A 154 2.48 -24.55 13.40
N GLU A 155 1.40 -23.76 13.50
CA GLU A 155 0.13 -24.01 12.80
C GLU A 155 0.12 -23.45 11.37
N ILE A 156 1.12 -22.66 10.97
CA ILE A 156 1.18 -22.05 9.64
C ILE A 156 1.80 -23.02 8.62
N GLY A 157 0.94 -23.72 7.88
CA GLY A 157 1.32 -24.57 6.72
C GLY A 157 1.45 -23.84 5.37
N THR A 158 1.92 -24.57 4.35
CA THR A 158 2.11 -24.08 2.97
C THR A 158 0.82 -23.57 2.33
N GLU A 159 -0.31 -24.17 2.67
CA GLU A 159 -1.65 -23.84 2.17
C GLU A 159 -2.07 -22.40 2.49
N HIS A 160 -1.53 -21.81 3.56
CA HIS A 160 -1.82 -20.45 4.01
C HIS A 160 -1.09 -19.37 3.20
N GLY A 161 -0.04 -19.73 2.45
CA GLY A 161 0.81 -18.77 1.74
C GLY A 161 0.04 -17.96 0.69
N VAL A 162 -0.09 -16.66 0.88
CA VAL A 162 -0.68 -15.78 -0.13
C VAL A 162 0.12 -14.51 -0.23
N PHE A 163 0.01 -13.79 -1.34
CA PHE A 163 0.77 -12.54 -1.53
C PHE A 163 0.41 -11.44 -0.53
N ALA A 164 -0.65 -11.58 0.27
CA ALA A 164 -0.85 -10.73 1.44
C ALA A 164 0.31 -10.81 2.44
N TRP A 165 1.04 -11.93 2.49
CA TRP A 165 2.24 -12.10 3.33
C TRP A 165 3.38 -11.16 2.96
N TYR A 166 3.31 -10.50 1.80
CA TYR A 166 4.25 -9.43 1.47
C TYR A 166 4.02 -8.20 2.35
N ILE A 167 2.79 -7.93 2.77
CA ILE A 167 2.45 -6.64 3.38
C ILE A 167 3.34 -6.35 4.61
N PRO A 168 3.52 -7.22 5.62
CA PRO A 168 4.34 -6.84 6.78
C PRO A 168 5.82 -6.63 6.48
N PRO A 169 6.55 -7.59 5.92
CA PRO A 169 7.98 -7.43 5.78
C PRO A 169 8.37 -6.59 4.55
N VAL A 170 7.59 -6.66 3.46
CA VAL A 170 7.90 -5.95 2.20
C VAL A 170 7.42 -4.49 2.21
N SER A 171 6.48 -4.12 3.08
CA SER A 171 6.03 -2.72 3.21
C SER A 171 7.12 -1.74 3.61
N HIS A 172 8.26 -2.20 4.12
CA HIS A 172 9.46 -1.38 4.30
C HIS A 172 9.89 -0.68 3.00
N LEU A 173 9.59 -1.25 1.82
CA LEU A 173 9.81 -0.60 0.54
C LEU A 173 9.03 0.70 0.35
N VAL A 174 7.96 0.94 1.12
CA VAL A 174 7.15 2.16 1.01
C VAL A 174 7.80 3.32 1.78
N ILE A 175 8.50 3.07 2.88
CA ILE A 175 9.15 4.13 3.70
C ILE A 175 9.99 5.11 2.85
N PRO A 176 10.88 4.64 1.95
CA PRO A 176 11.70 5.52 1.13
C PRO A 176 10.93 6.45 0.20
N LEU A 177 9.67 6.15 -0.15
CA LEU A 177 8.89 6.95 -1.09
C LEU A 177 8.63 8.35 -0.53
N LEU A 178 8.32 8.45 0.75
CA LEU A 178 8.17 9.74 1.44
C LEU A 178 9.52 10.23 1.98
N GLY A 179 10.38 9.33 2.45
CA GLY A 179 11.67 9.71 3.02
C GLY A 179 12.57 10.42 2.02
N PHE A 180 12.74 9.87 0.81
CA PHE A 180 13.52 10.53 -0.24
C PHE A 180 12.85 11.81 -0.76
N GLU A 181 11.52 11.87 -0.78
CA GLU A 181 10.78 13.09 -1.12
C GLU A 181 11.04 14.22 -0.11
N LEU A 182 10.99 13.90 1.18
CA LEU A 182 11.31 14.83 2.27
C LEU A 182 12.74 15.36 2.17
N VAL A 183 13.69 14.47 1.92
CA VAL A 183 15.10 14.84 1.74
C VAL A 183 15.27 15.79 0.56
N ALA A 184 14.73 15.42 -0.61
CA ALA A 184 14.88 16.22 -1.82
C ALA A 184 14.17 17.59 -1.73
N GLY A 185 12.97 17.63 -1.15
CA GLY A 185 12.13 18.82 -1.16
C GLY A 185 12.35 19.78 0.02
N HIS A 186 12.79 19.27 1.19
CA HIS A 186 12.70 20.05 2.43
C HIS A 186 13.91 19.91 3.37
N LEU A 187 14.61 18.76 3.35
CA LEU A 187 15.59 18.41 4.40
C LEU A 187 17.04 18.28 3.89
N ALA A 188 17.30 18.62 2.63
CA ALA A 188 18.63 18.56 2.03
C ALA A 188 19.69 19.29 2.88
N GLY A 189 20.87 18.68 3.03
CA GLY A 189 21.97 19.23 3.83
C GLY A 189 21.76 19.25 5.36
N THR A 190 20.57 18.93 5.87
CA THR A 190 20.29 18.95 7.32
C THR A 190 20.63 17.62 8.01
N THR A 191 20.86 17.66 9.33
CA THR A 191 21.02 16.45 10.16
C THR A 191 19.78 15.55 10.12
N THR A 192 18.58 16.16 10.16
CA THR A 192 17.31 15.42 10.05
C THR A 192 17.21 14.72 8.69
N GLY A 193 17.60 15.39 7.60
CA GLY A 193 17.64 14.80 6.25
C GLY A 193 18.56 13.59 6.17
N ARG A 194 19.74 13.63 6.80
CA ARG A 194 20.65 12.47 6.91
C ARG A 194 19.99 11.29 7.61
N LEU A 195 19.28 11.54 8.72
CA LEU A 195 18.58 10.49 9.46
C LEU A 195 17.42 9.89 8.65
N VAL A 196 16.61 10.73 8.00
CA VAL A 196 15.50 10.29 7.12
C VAL A 196 16.05 9.45 5.96
N PHE A 197 17.15 9.87 5.36
CA PHE A 197 17.83 9.12 4.30
C PHE A 197 18.34 7.76 4.80
N LEU A 198 19.01 7.71 5.96
CA LEU A 198 19.51 6.45 6.54
C LEU A 198 18.37 5.47 6.85
N VAL A 199 17.30 5.94 7.49
CA VAL A 199 16.11 5.11 7.78
C VAL A 199 15.49 4.58 6.48
N SER A 200 15.42 5.42 5.45
CA SER A 200 14.92 5.03 4.12
C SER A 200 15.82 3.96 3.49
N MET A 201 17.14 4.11 3.54
CA MET A 201 18.07 3.11 2.99
C MET A 201 18.00 1.77 3.74
N ILE A 202 17.89 1.79 5.07
CA ILE A 202 17.70 0.58 5.89
C ILE A 202 16.39 -0.13 5.50
N ALA A 203 15.30 0.63 5.41
CA ALA A 203 14.00 0.10 5.03
C ALA A 203 13.98 -0.47 3.60
N LEU A 204 14.66 0.20 2.66
CA LEU A 204 14.84 -0.28 1.29
C LEU A 204 15.54 -1.65 1.28
N GLY A 205 16.60 -1.81 2.07
CA GLY A 205 17.31 -3.08 2.23
C GLY A 205 16.40 -4.18 2.77
N ILE A 206 15.73 -3.94 3.91
CA ILE A 206 14.81 -4.91 4.53
C ILE A 206 13.72 -5.33 3.54
N GLY A 207 13.02 -4.35 2.96
CA GLY A 207 11.92 -4.63 2.05
C GLY A 207 12.34 -5.41 0.80
N THR A 208 13.52 -5.12 0.25
CA THR A 208 14.05 -5.81 -0.94
C THR A 208 14.36 -7.28 -0.66
N PHE A 209 15.09 -7.58 0.42
CA PHE A 209 15.43 -8.97 0.75
C PHE A 209 14.19 -9.75 1.20
N MET A 210 13.31 -9.12 1.98
CA MET A 210 12.06 -9.75 2.39
C MET A 210 11.15 -10.05 1.20
N PHE A 211 11.12 -9.20 0.18
CA PHE A 211 10.41 -9.49 -1.07
C PHE A 211 10.93 -10.78 -1.72
N LEU A 212 12.25 -10.95 -1.82
CA LEU A 212 12.84 -12.15 -2.42
C LEU A 212 12.53 -13.41 -1.60
N PHE A 213 12.61 -13.33 -0.27
CA PHE A 213 12.39 -14.48 0.60
C PHE A 213 10.92 -14.88 0.73
N PHE A 214 10.02 -13.94 1.01
CA PHE A 214 8.59 -14.26 1.05
C PHE A 214 8.05 -14.57 -0.34
N GLY A 215 8.64 -13.98 -1.38
CA GLY A 215 8.27 -14.26 -2.75
C GLY A 215 8.55 -15.68 -3.17
N SER A 216 9.71 -16.23 -2.82
CA SER A 216 10.01 -17.64 -3.09
C SER A 216 9.07 -18.58 -2.35
N ILE A 217 8.73 -18.28 -1.09
CA ILE A 217 7.78 -19.08 -0.28
C ILE A 217 6.39 -19.11 -0.92
N VAL A 218 5.85 -17.94 -1.29
CA VAL A 218 4.51 -17.85 -1.87
C VAL A 218 4.50 -18.42 -3.29
N LEU A 219 5.52 -18.16 -4.11
CA LEU A 219 5.63 -18.75 -5.45
C LEU A 219 5.73 -20.26 -5.42
N HIS A 220 6.47 -20.83 -4.44
CA HIS A 220 6.51 -22.26 -4.22
C HIS A 220 5.10 -22.83 -4.01
N ARG A 221 4.30 -22.24 -3.11
CA ARG A 221 2.91 -22.66 -2.94
C ARG A 221 2.12 -22.56 -4.24
N TYR A 222 2.21 -21.45 -4.97
CA TYR A 222 1.45 -21.29 -6.22
C TYR A 222 1.87 -22.28 -7.32
N ALA A 223 3.10 -22.81 -7.27
CA ALA A 223 3.59 -23.80 -8.20
C ALA A 223 3.15 -25.24 -7.86
N TYR A 224 3.06 -25.58 -6.58
CA TYR A 224 2.85 -26.97 -6.13
C TYR A 224 1.49 -27.24 -5.48
N GLU A 225 0.79 -26.21 -5.03
CA GLU A 225 -0.51 -26.32 -4.36
C GLU A 225 -1.65 -25.77 -5.21
N SER A 226 -2.88 -26.06 -4.77
CA SER A 226 -4.07 -25.45 -5.37
C SER A 226 -4.07 -23.92 -5.23
N LEU A 227 -4.59 -23.24 -6.26
CA LEU A 227 -4.80 -21.80 -6.22
C LEU A 227 -5.66 -21.42 -4.99
N PRO A 228 -5.40 -20.27 -4.34
CA PRO A 228 -6.14 -19.85 -3.16
C PRO A 228 -7.65 -19.82 -3.39
N ARG A 229 -8.40 -19.94 -2.29
CA ARG A 229 -9.86 -19.75 -2.33
C ARG A 229 -10.20 -18.38 -2.92
N GLU A 230 -11.37 -18.28 -3.53
CA GLU A 230 -11.82 -17.10 -4.29
C GLU A 230 -11.78 -15.81 -3.45
N LYS A 231 -12.08 -15.91 -2.14
CA LYS A 231 -11.94 -14.80 -1.18
C LYS A 231 -10.52 -14.21 -1.13
N LEU A 232 -9.49 -14.99 -1.44
CA LEU A 232 -8.09 -14.57 -1.42
C LEU A 232 -7.50 -14.35 -2.82
N ALA A 233 -8.24 -14.65 -3.89
CA ALA A 233 -7.80 -14.42 -5.26
C ALA A 233 -7.33 -12.97 -5.53
N PRO A 234 -7.99 -11.91 -5.00
CA PRO A 234 -7.50 -10.54 -5.15
C PRO A 234 -6.09 -10.30 -4.65
N THR A 235 -5.63 -11.05 -3.65
CA THR A 235 -4.31 -10.82 -3.04
C THR A 235 -3.16 -11.07 -4.01
N PHE A 236 -3.37 -11.83 -5.09
CA PHE A 236 -2.32 -12.12 -6.08
C PHE A 236 -1.71 -10.87 -6.72
N VAL A 237 -2.52 -9.82 -6.90
CA VAL A 237 -2.07 -8.53 -7.45
C VAL A 237 -1.05 -7.85 -6.55
N ILE A 238 -0.95 -8.21 -5.26
CA ILE A 238 0.04 -7.65 -4.33
C ILE A 238 1.47 -7.98 -4.78
N GLY A 239 1.68 -9.10 -5.48
CA GLY A 239 2.99 -9.44 -6.06
C GLY A 239 3.50 -8.43 -7.10
N LEU A 240 2.62 -7.58 -7.65
CA LEU A 240 2.95 -6.46 -8.53
C LEU A 240 3.68 -5.33 -7.77
N ALA A 241 3.34 -5.13 -6.50
CA ALA A 241 3.69 -3.92 -5.78
C ALA A 241 5.19 -3.76 -5.50
N PRO A 242 5.96 -4.79 -5.08
CA PRO A 242 7.35 -4.59 -4.63
C PRO A 242 8.25 -3.97 -5.70
N THR A 243 8.23 -4.49 -6.92
CA THR A 243 9.09 -3.97 -7.99
C THR A 243 8.57 -2.64 -8.55
N ALA A 244 7.26 -2.39 -8.55
CA ALA A 244 6.70 -1.07 -8.84
C ALA A 244 7.19 -0.02 -7.83
N VAL A 245 7.11 -0.34 -6.53
CA VAL A 245 7.56 0.54 -5.44
C VAL A 245 9.08 0.75 -5.50
N LEU A 246 9.87 -0.28 -5.82
CA LEU A 246 11.31 -0.14 -6.06
C LEU A 246 11.61 0.82 -7.22
N THR A 247 10.91 0.72 -8.34
CA THR A 247 11.06 1.67 -9.46
C THR A 247 10.82 3.12 -9.02
N ILE A 248 9.78 3.37 -8.19
CA ILE A 248 9.50 4.71 -7.64
C ILE A 248 10.64 5.14 -6.69
N ALA A 249 11.04 4.26 -5.77
CA ALA A 249 12.08 4.53 -4.79
C ALA A 249 13.42 4.86 -5.46
N ILE A 250 13.79 4.15 -6.53
CA ILE A 250 15.04 4.39 -7.28
C ILE A 250 15.03 5.78 -7.93
N ALA A 251 13.93 6.18 -8.55
CA ALA A 251 13.81 7.52 -9.13
C ALA A 251 13.90 8.62 -8.07
N LYS A 252 13.22 8.44 -6.93
CA LYS A 252 13.28 9.39 -5.81
C LYS A 252 14.65 9.40 -5.12
N LEU A 253 15.32 8.25 -5.04
CA LEU A 253 16.69 8.14 -4.52
C LEU A 253 17.64 9.02 -5.34
N ALA A 254 17.55 8.99 -6.68
CA ALA A 254 18.35 9.85 -7.54
C ALA A 254 18.15 11.34 -7.19
N HIS A 255 16.90 11.78 -7.05
CA HIS A 255 16.59 13.17 -6.68
C HIS A 255 17.06 13.54 -5.27
N ALA A 256 16.94 12.63 -4.29
CA ALA A 256 17.45 12.87 -2.93
C ALA A 256 18.98 12.99 -2.93
N LEU A 257 19.68 12.16 -3.71
CA LEU A 257 21.13 12.24 -3.87
C LEU A 257 21.54 13.57 -4.54
N GLU A 258 20.88 13.95 -5.64
CA GLU A 258 21.10 15.21 -6.36
C GLU A 258 20.90 16.44 -5.46
N ALA A 259 19.89 16.42 -4.57
CA ALA A 259 19.62 17.50 -3.64
C ALA A 259 20.69 17.66 -2.55
N GLY A 260 21.48 16.62 -2.27
CA GLY A 260 22.58 16.64 -1.31
C GLY A 260 22.21 16.04 0.05
N VAL A 261 22.60 14.78 0.24
CA VAL A 261 22.38 14.01 1.49
C VAL A 261 23.50 14.16 2.52
N GLY A 262 24.58 14.88 2.22
CA GLY A 262 25.68 15.13 3.15
C GLY A 262 26.58 13.91 3.45
N PHE A 263 26.66 12.97 2.49
CA PHE A 263 27.58 11.82 2.50
C PHE A 263 28.66 11.90 1.41
N ASP A 264 28.81 13.06 0.76
CA ASP A 264 29.80 13.32 -0.31
C ASP A 264 29.83 12.24 -1.42
N LEU A 265 28.65 11.73 -1.77
CA LEU A 265 28.47 10.74 -2.84
C LEU A 265 28.45 11.43 -4.21
N ALA A 266 29.29 10.98 -5.14
CA ALA A 266 29.22 11.42 -6.53
C ALA A 266 27.98 10.82 -7.21
N VAL A 267 27.01 11.66 -7.55
CA VAL A 267 25.70 11.21 -8.04
C VAL A 267 25.68 10.97 -9.54
N GLU A 268 26.32 11.85 -10.33
CA GLU A 268 26.31 11.80 -11.80
C GLU A 268 26.70 10.43 -12.37
N PRO A 269 27.74 9.73 -11.88
CA PRO A 269 28.11 8.42 -12.40
C PRO A 269 27.09 7.31 -12.07
N LEU A 270 26.27 7.50 -11.03
CA LEU A 270 25.29 6.49 -10.57
C LEU A 270 23.98 6.56 -11.34
N VAL A 271 23.59 7.74 -11.85
CA VAL A 271 22.28 7.98 -12.48
C VAL A 271 21.99 7.00 -13.64
N PRO A 272 22.90 6.72 -14.59
CA PRO A 272 22.62 5.75 -15.66
C PRO A 272 22.32 4.34 -15.12
N GLY A 273 23.06 3.89 -14.11
CA GLY A 273 22.83 2.58 -13.47
C GLY A 273 21.49 2.51 -12.76
N LEU A 274 21.10 3.57 -12.05
CA LEU A 274 19.79 3.68 -11.40
C LEU A 274 18.65 3.66 -12.43
N LYS A 275 18.81 4.34 -13.58
CA LYS A 275 17.83 4.31 -14.69
C LYS A 275 17.62 2.90 -15.22
N LEU A 276 18.71 2.16 -15.48
CA LEU A 276 18.65 0.77 -15.95
C LEU A 276 18.00 -0.15 -14.90
N LEU A 277 18.38 -0.01 -13.63
CA LEU A 277 17.80 -0.79 -12.54
C LEU A 277 16.29 -0.54 -12.41
N ALA A 278 15.87 0.73 -12.45
CA ALA A 278 14.46 1.10 -12.38
C ALA A 278 13.64 0.51 -13.54
N LEU A 279 14.22 0.47 -14.74
CA LEU A 279 13.61 -0.13 -15.92
C LEU A 279 13.46 -1.66 -15.78
N VAL A 280 14.49 -2.35 -15.29
CA VAL A 280 14.43 -3.81 -15.04
C VAL A 280 13.37 -4.15 -14.00
N MET A 281 13.32 -3.40 -12.89
CA MET A 281 12.28 -3.56 -11.86
C MET A 281 10.88 -3.34 -12.43
N TRP A 282 10.71 -2.30 -13.25
CA TRP A 282 9.42 -2.01 -13.87
C TRP A 282 9.00 -3.09 -14.86
N GLY A 283 9.94 -3.66 -15.62
CA GLY A 283 9.67 -4.76 -16.54
C GLY A 283 9.07 -5.99 -15.85
N PHE A 284 9.61 -6.37 -14.67
CA PHE A 284 9.01 -7.43 -13.86
C PHE A 284 7.60 -7.06 -13.38
N SER A 285 7.40 -5.81 -12.95
CA SER A 285 6.08 -5.31 -12.56
C SER A 285 5.08 -5.41 -13.72
N ALA A 286 5.45 -4.98 -14.91
CA ALA A 286 4.59 -5.04 -16.10
C ALA A 286 4.21 -6.48 -16.45
N TRP A 287 5.15 -7.41 -16.35
CA TRP A 287 4.87 -8.84 -16.54
C TRP A 287 3.88 -9.37 -15.48
N TRP A 288 4.07 -9.02 -14.20
CA TRP A 288 3.16 -9.43 -13.13
C TRP A 288 1.75 -8.85 -13.31
N PHE A 289 1.64 -7.63 -13.84
CA PHE A 289 0.35 -7.01 -14.16
C PHE A 289 -0.41 -7.85 -15.20
N VAL A 290 0.27 -8.27 -16.27
CA VAL A 290 -0.31 -9.17 -17.29
C VAL A 290 -0.69 -10.53 -16.69
N LEU A 291 0.18 -11.10 -15.85
CA LEU A 291 -0.11 -12.37 -15.16
C LEU A 291 -1.34 -12.24 -14.23
N THR A 292 -1.48 -11.12 -13.54
CA THR A 292 -2.64 -10.82 -12.71
C THR A 292 -3.91 -10.75 -13.55
N ALA A 293 -3.87 -10.09 -14.71
CA ALA A 293 -5.02 -10.03 -15.61
C ALA A 293 -5.43 -11.43 -16.10
N ALA A 294 -4.45 -12.29 -16.43
CA ALA A 294 -4.70 -13.68 -16.80
C ALA A 294 -5.33 -14.49 -15.66
N LEU A 295 -4.83 -14.34 -14.43
CA LEU A 295 -5.37 -15.05 -13.26
C LEU A 295 -6.79 -14.57 -12.91
N VAL A 296 -7.04 -13.25 -12.92
CA VAL A 296 -8.39 -12.70 -12.71
C VAL A 296 -9.34 -13.21 -13.79
N THR A 297 -8.92 -13.24 -15.05
CA THR A 297 -9.71 -13.81 -16.14
C THR A 297 -10.03 -15.28 -15.89
N HIS A 298 -9.08 -16.07 -15.41
CA HIS A 298 -9.32 -17.47 -15.04
C HIS A 298 -10.39 -17.59 -13.94
N TYR A 299 -10.32 -16.79 -12.88
CA TYR A 299 -11.35 -16.81 -11.82
C TYR A 299 -12.74 -16.41 -12.33
N VAL A 300 -12.82 -15.39 -13.17
CA VAL A 300 -14.10 -14.91 -13.73
C VAL A 300 -14.72 -15.90 -14.72
N THR A 301 -13.89 -16.62 -15.50
CA THR A 301 -14.37 -17.49 -16.58
C THR A 301 -14.49 -18.97 -16.21
N ARG A 302 -13.71 -19.44 -15.23
CA ARG A 302 -13.60 -20.87 -14.88
C ARG A 302 -13.95 -21.19 -13.42
N LYS A 303 -14.09 -20.18 -12.56
CA LYS A 303 -14.48 -20.33 -11.15
C LYS A 303 -15.57 -19.31 -10.81
N THR A 304 -15.75 -18.96 -9.54
CA THR A 304 -16.47 -17.77 -9.15
C THR A 304 -15.52 -16.69 -8.63
N HIS A 305 -15.89 -15.42 -8.87
CA HIS A 305 -15.17 -14.26 -8.33
C HIS A 305 -16.16 -13.30 -7.66
N PRO A 306 -16.82 -13.73 -6.57
CA PRO A 306 -17.78 -12.90 -5.89
C PRO A 306 -17.08 -11.76 -5.14
N PHE A 307 -17.83 -10.70 -4.89
CA PHE A 307 -17.33 -9.60 -4.10
C PHE A 307 -17.01 -10.04 -2.67
N PHE A 308 -15.78 -9.79 -2.25
CA PHE A 308 -15.34 -9.81 -0.88
C PHE A 308 -14.59 -8.52 -0.57
N PHE A 309 -14.49 -8.17 0.70
CA PHE A 309 -13.73 -6.99 1.12
C PHE A 309 -12.27 -7.01 0.64
N THR A 310 -11.70 -8.19 0.40
CA THR A 310 -10.36 -8.39 -0.17
C THR A 310 -10.18 -7.79 -1.56
N TRP A 311 -11.23 -7.40 -2.27
CA TRP A 311 -11.12 -6.64 -3.53
C TRP A 311 -10.35 -5.31 -3.36
N TRP A 312 -10.34 -4.74 -2.16
CA TRP A 312 -9.48 -3.60 -1.85
C TRP A 312 -7.99 -3.88 -2.10
N ALA A 313 -7.55 -5.14 -2.09
CA ALA A 313 -6.18 -5.52 -2.43
C ALA A 313 -5.77 -5.13 -3.86
N TYR A 314 -6.71 -4.95 -4.79
CA TYR A 314 -6.41 -4.49 -6.15
C TYR A 314 -5.90 -3.05 -6.19
N THR A 315 -6.34 -2.21 -5.27
CA THR A 315 -6.20 -0.75 -5.40
C THR A 315 -4.75 -0.29 -5.27
N PHE A 316 -4.09 -0.55 -4.13
CA PHE A 316 -2.72 -0.08 -3.90
C PHE A 316 -1.70 -0.61 -4.92
N PRO A 317 -1.64 -1.92 -5.25
CA PRO A 317 -0.67 -2.40 -6.23
C PRO A 317 -0.90 -1.83 -7.64
N LEU A 318 -2.15 -1.64 -8.07
CA LEU A 318 -2.46 -0.93 -9.32
C LEU A 318 -2.01 0.53 -9.27
N GLY A 319 -2.23 1.22 -8.15
CA GLY A 319 -1.74 2.57 -7.92
C GLY A 319 -0.21 2.65 -7.97
N ALA A 320 0.49 1.76 -7.26
CA ALA A 320 1.94 1.68 -7.29
C ALA A 320 2.47 1.44 -8.71
N PHE A 321 1.83 0.58 -9.50
CA PHE A 321 2.23 0.35 -10.89
C PHE A 321 1.96 1.56 -11.81
N ALA A 322 0.85 2.27 -11.63
CA ALA A 322 0.59 3.51 -12.35
C ALA A 322 1.64 4.58 -12.01
N ILE A 323 1.89 4.80 -10.72
CA ILE A 323 2.87 5.78 -10.22
C ILE A 323 4.28 5.41 -10.69
N SER A 324 4.65 4.13 -10.68
CA SER A 324 5.97 3.68 -11.14
C SER A 324 6.19 3.94 -12.63
N ALA A 325 5.17 3.76 -13.46
CA ALA A 325 5.24 4.13 -14.87
C ALA A 325 5.48 5.64 -15.04
N GLY A 326 4.69 6.50 -14.37
CA GLY A 326 4.87 7.95 -14.43
C GLY A 326 6.23 8.43 -13.90
N SER A 327 6.71 7.81 -12.82
CA SER A 327 8.02 8.09 -12.22
C SER A 327 9.15 7.68 -13.17
N LEU A 328 9.09 6.48 -13.75
CA LEU A 328 10.08 5.97 -14.69
C LEU A 328 10.10 6.78 -15.99
N GLY A 329 8.93 7.12 -16.53
CA GLY A 329 8.80 7.97 -17.72
C GLY A 329 9.49 9.31 -17.54
N GLY A 330 9.31 9.94 -16.38
CA GLY A 330 10.02 11.16 -16.00
C GLY A 330 11.52 10.95 -15.85
N PHE A 331 11.93 9.87 -15.19
CA PHE A 331 13.34 9.60 -14.93
C PHE A 331 14.13 9.25 -16.21
N LEU A 332 13.50 8.57 -17.17
CA LEU A 332 14.09 8.23 -18.46
C LEU A 332 13.89 9.32 -19.52
N GLY A 333 12.93 10.23 -19.35
CA GLY A 333 12.53 11.19 -20.39
C GLY A 333 11.71 10.54 -21.52
N VAL A 334 10.98 9.46 -21.24
CA VAL A 334 10.23 8.68 -22.24
C VAL A 334 8.72 8.87 -22.05
N GLY A 335 8.10 9.64 -22.94
CA GLY A 335 6.68 9.99 -22.86
C GLY A 335 5.70 8.81 -23.00
N ALA A 336 6.12 7.69 -23.58
CA ALA A 336 5.24 6.50 -23.73
C ALA A 336 4.74 5.96 -22.38
N PHE A 337 5.51 6.11 -21.31
CA PHE A 337 5.08 5.70 -19.97
C PHE A 337 3.91 6.52 -19.42
N THR A 338 3.72 7.75 -19.90
CA THR A 338 2.57 8.58 -19.55
C THR A 338 1.26 7.93 -20.02
N LEU A 339 1.26 7.23 -21.18
CA LEU A 339 0.12 6.43 -21.65
C LEU A 339 -0.22 5.30 -20.67
N VAL A 340 0.80 4.61 -20.16
CA VAL A 340 0.62 3.53 -19.18
C VAL A 340 0.08 4.09 -17.86
N LEU A 341 0.63 5.21 -17.38
CA LEU A 341 0.12 5.92 -16.21
C LEU A 341 -1.37 6.25 -16.37
N ALA A 342 -1.79 6.80 -17.52
CA ALA A 342 -3.19 7.15 -17.76
C ALA A 342 -4.10 5.91 -17.82
N ALA A 343 -3.69 4.87 -18.55
CA ALA A 343 -4.48 3.65 -18.70
C ALA A 343 -4.67 2.91 -17.37
N VAL A 344 -3.59 2.73 -16.60
CA VAL A 344 -3.64 2.03 -15.31
C VAL A 344 -4.36 2.88 -14.25
N THR A 345 -4.18 4.21 -14.25
CA THR A 345 -4.95 5.10 -13.35
C THR A 345 -6.44 5.06 -13.66
N SER A 346 -6.82 5.02 -14.94
CA SER A 346 -8.23 4.89 -15.34
C SER A 346 -8.83 3.56 -14.88
N LEU A 347 -8.08 2.45 -15.04
CA LEU A 347 -8.48 1.15 -14.49
C LEU A 347 -8.61 1.20 -12.96
N LEU A 348 -7.67 1.85 -12.27
CA LEU A 348 -7.72 2.01 -10.82
C LEU A 348 -8.96 2.79 -10.37
N VAL A 349 -9.34 3.86 -11.07
CA VAL A 349 -10.59 4.60 -10.79
C VAL A 349 -11.80 3.67 -10.90
N ILE A 350 -11.89 2.86 -11.97
CA ILE A 350 -12.99 1.91 -12.17
C ILE A 350 -13.04 0.88 -11.04
N VAL A 351 -11.89 0.27 -10.72
CA VAL A 351 -11.78 -0.73 -9.65
C VAL A 351 -12.14 -0.12 -8.28
N TRP A 352 -11.67 1.10 -8.01
CA TRP A 352 -11.96 1.81 -6.78
C TRP A 352 -13.46 2.10 -6.66
N LEU A 353 -14.09 2.66 -7.69
CA LEU A 353 -15.53 2.98 -7.69
C LEU A 353 -16.39 1.73 -7.51
N ALA A 354 -16.09 0.65 -8.23
CA ALA A 354 -16.81 -0.61 -8.10
C ALA A 354 -16.67 -1.19 -6.67
N THR A 355 -15.44 -1.21 -6.14
CA THR A 355 -15.16 -1.74 -4.80
C THR A 355 -15.80 -0.88 -3.71
N ALA A 356 -15.75 0.46 -3.84
CA ALA A 356 -16.37 1.40 -2.92
C ALA A 356 -17.90 1.28 -2.92
N ALA A 357 -18.54 1.14 -4.10
CA ALA A 357 -19.98 0.95 -4.21
C ALA A 357 -20.44 -0.36 -3.56
N LEU A 358 -19.73 -1.46 -3.82
CA LEU A 358 -20.02 -2.77 -3.24
C LEU A 358 -19.77 -2.80 -1.73
N THR A 359 -18.69 -2.16 -1.27
CA THR A 359 -18.39 -2.00 0.17
C THR A 359 -19.47 -1.18 0.86
N THR A 360 -19.89 -0.07 0.27
CA THR A 360 -20.99 0.77 0.80
C THR A 360 -22.28 -0.04 0.91
N ARG A 361 -22.62 -0.81 -0.12
CA ARG A 361 -23.78 -1.71 -0.10
C ARG A 361 -23.67 -2.79 0.99
N MET A 362 -22.48 -3.35 1.21
CA MET A 362 -22.20 -4.32 2.27
C MET A 362 -22.43 -3.71 3.67
N VAL A 363 -21.93 -2.48 3.89
CA VAL A 363 -22.10 -1.74 5.15
C VAL A 363 -23.57 -1.39 5.39
N LEU A 364 -24.26 -0.80 4.40
CA LEU A 364 -25.66 -0.39 4.53
C LEU A 364 -26.60 -1.57 4.78
N ARG A 365 -26.28 -2.76 4.25
CA ARG A 365 -27.05 -3.99 4.50
C ARG A 365 -26.74 -4.67 5.83
N GLY A 366 -25.78 -4.15 6.61
CA GLY A 366 -25.39 -4.75 7.89
C GLY A 366 -24.61 -6.07 7.75
N HIS A 367 -24.03 -6.34 6.58
CA HIS A 367 -23.14 -7.49 6.37
C HIS A 367 -21.67 -7.16 6.66
N ALA A 368 -21.37 -5.90 6.95
CA ALA A 368 -20.07 -5.49 7.46
C ALA A 368 -20.01 -5.66 8.98
N PHE A 369 -18.82 -5.88 9.52
CA PHE A 369 -18.58 -5.96 10.97
C PHE A 369 -19.43 -7.03 11.69
N THR A 370 -19.54 -8.20 11.08
CA THR A 370 -20.18 -9.37 11.66
C THR A 370 -19.13 -10.39 12.10
N PRO A 371 -19.45 -11.29 13.04
CA PRO A 371 -18.63 -12.49 13.27
C PRO A 371 -18.45 -13.26 11.95
N GLU A 372 -17.23 -13.73 11.68
CA GLU A 372 -16.94 -14.63 10.57
C GLU A 372 -17.32 -16.08 10.90
#